data_AF-A0A7W0FAW4-F1
#
_entry.id   AF-A0A7W0FAW4-F1
#
_cell.length_a   1.000
_cell.length_b   1.000
_cell.length_c   1.000
_cell.angle_alpha   90.00
_cell.angle_beta   90.00
_cell.angle_gamma   90.00
#
_symmetry.space_group_name_H-M   'P 1'
#
loop_
_entity.id
_entity.type
_entity.pdbx_description
1 polymer ?
#
loop_
_entity_poly.entity_id
_entity_poly.type
_entity_poly.pdbx_seq_one_letter_code
_entity_poly.pdbx_strand_id
1 'polypeptide(L)'
;MEYQHPRIKEAIVRAGFNEDDFSQWVNDHKIHPLWTVRRIPNILENPRSKEVFLTHGRGSAREALKLLDKPSGDKVLKDTSMIQLARELLERILALPYGEVQRLKSDSSSDEVFTFLEVRDQLIELCRDIRNEE
;
A
#
# COMPACT_ATOMS: atom_id res chain seq x y z
N MET A 1 8.77 9.08 7.94
CA MET A 1 8.01 8.21 8.88
C MET A 1 6.55 8.22 8.47
N GLU A 2 6.05 7.12 7.91
CA GLU A 2 4.67 7.00 7.42
C GLU A 2 3.64 6.90 8.55
N TYR A 3 4.05 6.41 9.72
CA TYR A 3 3.23 6.34 10.94
C TYR A 3 2.66 7.70 11.40
N GLN A 4 3.30 8.82 11.05
CA GLN A 4 2.82 10.15 11.43
C GLN A 4 1.56 10.57 10.67
N HIS A 5 1.09 9.76 9.71
CA HIS A 5 -0.11 10.05 8.97
C HIS A 5 -1.37 9.94 9.87
N PRO A 6 -2.20 10.99 10.01
CA PRO A 6 -3.34 11.01 10.93
C PRO A 6 -4.31 9.84 10.75
N ARG A 7 -4.66 9.52 9.49
CA ARG A 7 -5.52 8.38 9.14
C ARG A 7 -5.00 7.03 9.68
N ILE A 8 -3.69 6.82 9.75
CA ILE A 8 -3.09 5.57 10.26
C ILE A 8 -3.25 5.53 11.79
N LYS A 9 -2.89 6.62 12.48
CA LYS A 9 -3.06 6.72 13.93
C LYS A 9 -4.52 6.57 14.36
N GLU A 10 -5.44 7.28 13.70
CA GLU A 10 -6.87 7.20 13.98
C GLU A 10 -7.43 5.80 13.77
N ALA A 11 -7.00 5.10 12.71
CA ALA A 11 -7.45 3.74 12.45
C ALA A 11 -6.93 2.75 13.50
N ILE A 12 -5.68 2.89 13.95
CA ILE A 12 -5.09 2.08 15.02
C ILE A 12 -5.88 2.26 16.33
N VAL A 13 -6.12 3.52 16.72
CA VAL A 13 -6.90 3.85 17.93
C VAL A 13 -8.33 3.33 17.83
N ARG A 14 -9.00 3.53 16.69
CA ARG A 14 -10.36 3.02 16.44
C ARG A 14 -10.42 1.50 16.52
N ALA A 15 -9.37 0.81 16.10
CA ALA A 15 -9.27 -0.64 16.16
C ALA A 15 -8.95 -1.18 17.58
N GLY A 16 -8.75 -0.29 18.56
CA GLY A 16 -8.49 -0.62 19.96
C GLY A 16 -7.00 -0.76 20.32
N PHE A 17 -6.09 -0.26 19.48
CA PHE A 17 -4.64 -0.35 19.67
C PHE A 17 -4.01 1.02 19.92
N ASN A 18 -2.75 1.04 20.32
CA ASN A 18 -1.99 2.25 20.60
C ASN A 18 -0.63 2.30 19.88
N GLU A 19 0.19 3.29 20.23
CA GLU A 19 1.52 3.48 19.66
C GLU A 19 2.52 2.40 20.08
N ASP A 20 2.36 1.83 21.27
CA ASP A 20 3.21 0.73 21.75
C ASP A 20 2.93 -0.55 20.94
N ASP A 21 1.65 -0.84 20.65
CA ASP A 21 1.26 -1.94 19.77
C ASP A 21 1.86 -1.78 18.37
N PHE A 22 1.76 -0.57 17.80
CA PHE A 22 2.35 -0.28 16.50
C PHE A 22 3.88 -0.47 16.50
N SER A 23 4.55 0.04 17.53
CA SER A 23 5.99 -0.12 17.71
C SER A 23 6.37 -1.60 17.84
N GLN A 24 5.57 -2.38 18.57
CA GLN A 24 5.75 -3.82 18.67
C GLN A 24 5.59 -4.50 17.31
N TRP A 25 4.60 -4.11 16.49
CA TRP A 25 4.41 -4.69 15.15
C TRP A 25 5.57 -4.40 14.21
N VAL A 26 6.21 -3.24 14.34
CA VAL A 26 7.45 -2.90 13.61
C VAL A 26 8.59 -3.79 14.08
N ASN A 27 8.79 -3.92 15.40
CA ASN A 27 9.84 -4.76 16.00
C ASN A 27 9.68 -6.24 15.63
N ASP A 28 8.44 -6.75 15.64
CA ASP A 28 8.08 -8.11 15.25
C ASP A 28 8.18 -8.34 13.73
N HIS A 29 8.51 -7.31 12.95
CA HIS A 29 8.52 -7.32 11.50
C HIS A 29 7.18 -7.75 10.88
N LYS A 30 6.07 -7.54 11.59
CA LYS A 30 4.71 -7.77 11.08
C LYS A 30 4.39 -6.80 9.94
N ILE A 31 4.88 -5.57 10.07
CA ILE A 31 4.74 -4.51 9.06
C ILE A 31 5.99 -4.49 8.18
N HIS A 32 6.02 -5.38 7.20
CA HIS A 32 7.09 -5.46 6.22
C HIS A 32 6.54 -5.90 4.85
N PRO A 33 6.94 -5.25 3.73
CA PRO A 33 7.85 -4.09 3.63
C PRO A 33 7.22 -2.77 4.10
N LEU A 34 8.01 -1.69 4.22
CA LEU A 34 7.58 -0.39 4.77
C LEU A 34 6.29 0.16 4.15
N TRP A 35 6.05 -0.05 2.85
CA TRP A 35 4.83 0.42 2.18
C TRP A 35 3.54 -0.15 2.78
N THR A 36 3.61 -1.33 3.43
CA THR A 36 2.45 -1.96 4.08
C THR A 36 1.89 -1.16 5.25
N VAL A 37 2.68 -0.22 5.82
CA VAL A 37 2.23 0.70 6.87
C VAL A 37 0.99 1.48 6.43
N ARG A 38 0.96 1.94 5.16
CA ARG A 38 -0.15 2.72 4.60
C ARG A 38 -1.47 1.96 4.55
N ARG A 39 -1.41 0.63 4.54
CA ARG A 39 -2.56 -0.27 4.41
C ARG A 39 -3.09 -0.78 5.74
N ILE A 40 -2.44 -0.47 6.86
CA ILE A 40 -2.90 -0.83 8.20
C ILE A 40 -4.36 -0.41 8.46
N PRO A 41 -4.82 0.79 8.07
CA PRO A 41 -6.23 1.14 8.22
C PRO A 41 -7.18 0.11 7.58
N ASN A 42 -6.91 -0.26 6.33
CA ASN A 42 -7.74 -1.19 5.57
C ASN A 42 -7.68 -2.60 6.14
N ILE A 43 -6.50 -3.03 6.61
CA ILE A 43 -6.30 -4.32 7.28
C ILE A 43 -7.11 -4.38 8.58
N LEU A 44 -7.07 -3.33 9.39
CA LEU A 44 -7.74 -3.28 10.70
C LEU A 44 -9.26 -3.12 10.59
N GLU A 45 -9.75 -2.52 9.50
CA GLU A 45 -11.18 -2.34 9.23
C GLU A 45 -11.86 -3.66 8.81
N ASN A 46 -11.15 -4.56 8.13
CA ASN A 46 -11.67 -5.88 7.76
C ASN A 46 -11.41 -6.91 8.88
N PRO A 47 -12.44 -7.52 9.49
CA PRO A 47 -12.26 -8.44 10.62
C PRO A 47 -11.36 -9.64 10.30
N ARG A 48 -11.46 -10.19 9.09
CA ARG A 48 -10.69 -11.36 8.66
C ARG A 48 -9.22 -11.00 8.38
N SER A 49 -8.98 -9.85 7.74
CA SER A 49 -7.62 -9.35 7.54
C SER A 49 -6.96 -8.97 8.86
N LYS A 50 -7.72 -8.33 9.78
CA LYS A 50 -7.27 -8.01 11.13
C LYS A 50 -6.85 -9.27 11.88
N GLU A 51 -7.66 -10.33 11.85
CA GLU A 51 -7.31 -11.61 12.48
C GLU A 51 -5.99 -12.18 11.92
N VAL A 52 -5.85 -12.24 10.59
CA VAL A 52 -4.62 -12.74 9.96
C VAL A 52 -3.41 -11.87 10.33
N PHE A 53 -3.57 -10.55 10.34
CA PHE A 53 -2.52 -9.61 10.71
C PHE A 53 -2.01 -9.83 12.15
N LEU A 54 -2.94 -10.06 13.09
CA LEU A 54 -2.62 -10.21 14.50
C LEU A 54 -2.05 -11.60 14.82
N THR A 55 -2.59 -12.67 14.22
CA THR A 55 -2.21 -14.05 14.52
C THR A 55 -0.82 -14.45 13.99
N HIS A 56 -0.40 -13.93 12.84
CA HIS A 56 0.85 -14.34 12.20
C HIS A 56 2.04 -13.48 12.62
N GLY A 57 3.26 -14.04 12.58
CA GLY A 57 4.51 -13.33 12.85
C GLY A 57 4.96 -12.42 11.69
N ARG A 58 6.25 -12.43 11.38
CA ARG A 58 6.87 -11.60 10.32
C ARG A 58 6.07 -11.62 9.00
N GLY A 59 5.82 -10.43 8.44
CA GLY A 59 5.14 -10.25 7.15
C GLY A 59 3.61 -10.42 7.18
N SER A 60 2.98 -10.47 8.37
CA SER A 60 1.54 -10.65 8.51
C SER A 60 0.69 -9.57 7.82
N ALA A 61 1.21 -8.34 7.70
CA ALA A 61 0.53 -7.28 6.96
C ALA A 61 0.33 -7.63 5.48
N ARG A 62 1.34 -8.23 4.83
CA ARG A 62 1.26 -8.66 3.43
C ARG A 62 0.24 -9.79 3.24
N GLU A 63 0.18 -10.74 4.17
CA GLU A 63 -0.79 -11.83 4.10
C GLU A 63 -2.22 -11.34 4.33
N ALA A 64 -2.41 -10.41 5.26
CA ALA A 64 -3.70 -9.78 5.50
C ALA A 64 -4.22 -8.98 4.29
N LEU A 65 -3.31 -8.37 3.52
CA LEU A 65 -3.63 -7.65 2.28
C LEU A 65 -4.19 -8.56 1.19
N LYS A 66 -3.70 -9.81 1.07
CA LYS A 66 -4.23 -10.77 0.09
C LYS A 66 -5.72 -11.08 0.31
N LEU A 67 -6.21 -10.89 1.53
CA LEU A 67 -7.64 -11.06 1.85
C LEU A 67 -8.49 -9.85 1.47
N LEU A 68 -7.87 -8.68 1.31
CA LEU A 68 -8.50 -7.46 0.81
C LEU A 68 -8.57 -7.45 -0.72
N ASP A 69 -7.62 -8.14 -1.38
CA ASP A 69 -7.62 -8.32 -2.83
C ASP A 69 -8.84 -9.14 -3.28
N LYS A 70 -9.92 -8.44 -3.61
CA LYS A 70 -10.93 -8.98 -4.52
C LYS A 70 -10.25 -9.24 -5.87
N PRO A 71 -10.46 -10.38 -6.54
CA PRO A 71 -9.95 -10.62 -7.88
C PRO A 71 -10.60 -9.62 -8.84
N SER A 72 -9.96 -8.47 -8.99
CA SER A 72 -10.42 -7.34 -9.79
C SER A 72 -9.52 -7.30 -11.01
N GLY A 73 -9.74 -8.24 -11.91
CA GLY A 73 -9.06 -8.22 -13.20
C GLY A 73 -10.07 -8.56 -14.26
N ASP A 74 -10.52 -7.54 -14.97
CA ASP A 74 -11.07 -7.72 -16.31
C ASP A 74 -10.06 -8.57 -17.11
N LYS A 75 -10.51 -9.62 -17.80
CA LYS A 75 -9.59 -10.59 -18.46
C LYS A 75 -8.53 -9.88 -19.32
N VAL A 76 -8.93 -8.78 -19.95
CA VAL A 76 -8.08 -7.92 -20.78
C VAL A 76 -6.83 -7.42 -20.04
N LEU A 77 -6.95 -7.04 -18.76
CA LEU A 77 -5.80 -6.56 -17.98
C LEU A 77 -4.85 -7.68 -17.57
N LYS A 78 -5.35 -8.92 -17.40
CA LYS A 78 -4.52 -10.08 -17.07
C LYS A 78 -3.68 -10.54 -18.25
N ASP A 79 -4.22 -10.40 -19.46
CA ASP A 79 -3.56 -10.82 -20.71
C ASP A 79 -2.62 -9.74 -21.26
N THR A 80 -2.65 -8.52 -20.72
CA THR A 80 -1.79 -7.40 -21.14
C THR A 80 -0.36 -7.59 -20.61
N SER A 81 0.65 -7.41 -21.47
CA SER A 81 2.06 -7.53 -21.06
C SER A 81 2.52 -6.39 -20.15
N MET A 82 3.52 -6.64 -19.31
CA MET A 82 4.08 -5.64 -18.39
C MET A 82 4.55 -4.36 -19.10
N ILE A 83 5.13 -4.47 -20.30
CA ILE A 83 5.59 -3.31 -21.07
C ILE A 83 4.43 -2.46 -21.61
N GLN A 84 3.30 -3.09 -21.96
CA GLN A 84 2.09 -2.36 -22.37
C GLN A 84 1.49 -1.60 -21.19
N LEU A 85 1.41 -2.23 -20.01
CA LEU A 85 0.94 -1.58 -18.78
C LEU A 85 1.82 -0.39 -18.39
N ALA A 86 3.15 -0.56 -18.45
CA ALA A 86 4.09 0.52 -18.13
C ALA A 86 3.96 1.72 -19.08
N ARG A 87 3.82 1.47 -20.39
CA ARG A 87 3.61 2.54 -21.38
C ARG A 87 2.30 3.28 -21.17
N GLU A 88 1.21 2.54 -20.98
CA GLU A 88 -0.11 3.13 -20.73
C GLU A 88 -0.10 3.98 -19.44
N LEU A 89 0.52 3.47 -18.37
CA LEU A 89 0.65 4.21 -17.11
C LEU A 89 1.45 5.51 -17.31
N LEU A 90 2.57 5.45 -18.05
CA LEU A 90 3.38 6.63 -18.38
C LEU A 90 2.56 7.67 -19.14
N GLU A 91 1.86 7.26 -20.20
CA GLU A 91 1.04 8.16 -21.02
C GLU A 91 -0.06 8.84 -20.18
N ARG A 92 -0.74 8.08 -19.31
CA ARG A 92 -1.78 8.63 -18.42
C ARG A 92 -1.24 9.60 -17.39
N ILE A 93 -0.07 9.31 -16.80
CA ILE A 93 0.58 10.22 -15.85
C ILE A 93 0.96 11.53 -16.55
N LEU A 94 1.52 11.46 -17.77
CA LEU A 94 1.90 12.64 -18.54
C LEU A 94 0.69 13.46 -18.99
N ALA A 95 -0.44 12.81 -19.28
CA ALA A 95 -1.68 13.46 -19.66
C ALA A 95 -2.53 13.95 -18.47
N LEU A 96 -2.07 13.77 -17.23
CA LEU A 96 -2.88 14.04 -16.05
C LEU A 96 -3.15 15.56 -15.90
N PRO A 97 -4.41 16.00 -15.87
CA PRO A 97 -4.73 17.41 -15.72
C PRO A 97 -4.27 17.97 -14.37
N TYR A 98 -3.86 19.24 -14.33
CA TYR A 98 -3.42 19.88 -13.09
C TYR A 98 -4.49 19.85 -11.98
N GLY A 99 -5.78 19.95 -12.34
CA GLY A 99 -6.88 19.83 -11.39
C GLY A 99 -6.91 18.48 -10.66
N GLU A 100 -6.62 17.39 -11.37
CA GLU A 100 -6.51 16.05 -10.76
C GLU A 100 -5.30 15.96 -9.84
N VAL A 101 -4.16 16.56 -10.22
CA VAL A 101 -3.00 16.65 -9.34
C VAL A 101 -3.35 17.39 -8.04
N GLN A 102 -4.12 18.49 -8.12
CA GLN A 102 -4.56 19.20 -6.92
C GLN A 102 -5.51 18.34 -6.06
N ARG A 103 -6.47 17.63 -6.68
CA ARG A 103 -7.36 16.70 -5.97
C ARG A 103 -6.57 15.65 -5.20
N LEU A 104 -5.60 15.00 -5.86
CA LEU A 104 -4.73 13.99 -5.24
C LEU A 104 -3.87 14.57 -4.11
N LYS A 105 -3.42 15.82 -4.24
CA LYS A 105 -2.69 16.51 -3.17
C LYS A 105 -3.56 16.86 -1.97
N SER A 106 -4.81 17.26 -2.22
CA SER A 106 -5.78 17.57 -1.17
C SER A 106 -6.26 16.33 -0.42
N ASP A 107 -6.35 15.19 -1.10
CA ASP A 107 -6.66 13.88 -0.49
C ASP A 107 -5.46 12.94 -0.51
N SER A 108 -4.36 13.39 0.11
CA SER A 108 -3.08 12.67 0.19
C SER A 108 -3.13 11.37 0.99
N SER A 109 -4.27 11.10 1.65
CA SER A 109 -4.52 9.93 2.49
C SER A 109 -5.45 8.91 1.86
N SER A 110 -5.87 9.14 0.62
CA SER A 110 -6.75 8.24 -0.11
C SER A 110 -6.07 6.93 -0.47
N ASP A 111 -6.88 5.89 -0.66
CA ASP A 111 -6.41 4.60 -1.17
C ASP A 111 -5.81 4.72 -2.58
N GLU A 112 -6.30 5.68 -3.38
CA GLU A 112 -5.78 6.00 -4.70
C GLU A 112 -4.34 6.51 -4.61
N VAL A 113 -4.07 7.52 -3.77
CA VAL A 113 -2.71 8.03 -3.55
C VAL A 113 -1.79 6.96 -2.97
N PHE A 114 -2.26 6.17 -2.01
CA PHE A 114 -1.46 5.07 -1.46
C PHE A 114 -1.11 4.03 -2.53
N THR A 115 -2.02 3.70 -3.44
CA THR A 115 -1.75 2.79 -4.55
C THR A 115 -0.68 3.36 -5.49
N PHE A 116 -0.71 4.66 -5.82
CA PHE A 116 0.35 5.28 -6.62
C PHE A 116 1.72 5.25 -5.91
N LEU A 117 1.75 5.51 -4.60
CA LEU A 117 2.98 5.44 -3.82
C LEU A 117 3.53 4.01 -3.74
N GLU A 118 2.67 3.01 -3.60
CA GLU A 118 3.05 1.60 -3.64
C GLU A 118 3.66 1.22 -5.00
N VAL A 119 3.01 1.61 -6.10
CA VAL A 119 3.53 1.37 -7.46
C VAL A 119 4.90 2.04 -7.63
N ARG A 120 5.06 3.29 -7.19
CA ARG A 120 6.35 3.99 -7.20
C ARG A 120 7.41 3.21 -6.43
N ASP A 121 7.11 2.81 -5.19
CA ASP A 121 8.07 2.11 -4.33
C ASP A 121 8.51 0.79 -4.98
N GLN A 122 7.57 0.00 -5.53
CA GLN A 122 7.90 -1.25 -6.22
C GLN A 122 8.70 -1.02 -7.51
N LEU A 123 8.40 0.03 -8.28
CA LEU A 123 9.17 0.38 -9.48
C LEU A 123 10.60 0.82 -9.13
N ILE A 124 10.79 1.58 -8.05
CA ILE A 124 12.13 1.97 -7.58
C ILE A 124 12.94 0.73 -7.22
N GLU A 125 12.38 -0.19 -6.44
CA GLU A 125 13.06 -1.45 -6.07
C GLU A 125 13.41 -2.28 -7.31
N LEU A 126 12.46 -2.45 -8.24
CA LEU A 126 12.71 -3.14 -9.50
C LEU A 126 13.83 -2.48 -10.33
N CYS A 127 13.84 -1.16 -10.43
CA CYS A 127 14.91 -0.44 -11.13
C CYS A 127 16.25 -0.61 -10.44
N ARG A 128 16.28 -0.63 -9.10
CA ARG A 128 17.50 -0.90 -8.33
C ARG A 128 18.04 -2.30 -8.63
N ASP A 129 17.18 -3.31 -8.58
CA ASP A 129 17.52 -4.70 -8.89
C ASP A 129 18.06 -4.86 -10.31
N ILE A 130 17.43 -4.21 -11.30
CA ILE A 130 17.88 -4.25 -12.70
C ILE A 130 19.24 -3.58 -12.89
N ARG A 131 19.51 -2.49 -12.15
CA ARG A 131 20.73 -1.68 -12.30
C ARG A 131 21.89 -2.16 -11.43
N ASN A 132 21.68 -3.17 -10.56
CA ASN A 132 22.65 -3.62 -9.56
C ASN A 132 23.20 -2.47 -8.69
N GLU A 133 22.36 -1.49 -8.34
CA GLU A 133 22.76 -0.40 -7.44
C GLU A 133 22.48 -0.88 -5.99
N GLU A 134 23.53 -1.09 -5.18
CA GLU A 134 23.39 -1.38 -3.73
C GLU A 134 22.83 -0.18 -2.94
#